data_AF-A3TGP5-F1
#
_entry.id   AF-A3TGP5-F1
#
_cell.length_a   1.000
_cell.length_b   1.000
_cell.length_c   1.000
_cell.angle_alpha   90.00
_cell.angle_beta   90.00
_cell.angle_gamma   90.00
#
_symmetry.space_group_name_H-M   'P 1'
#
loop_
_entity.id
_entity.type
_entity.pdbx_description
1 polymer ?
#
loop_
_entity_poly.entity_id
_entity_poly.type
_entity_poly.pdbx_seq_one_letter_code
_entity_poly.pdbx_strand_id
1 'polypeptide(L)'
;MSDHEYDDIHDLLVRAPAPDLTYDLSATLATGRRVRRRRRLAAVSGGVAALAAVAIAFGAFGPLPGGNTQPAGPGTGSSSTEILDYRYAVEIGPSGAGRPAIITVFSVDAGKRTRIDRWTAKPGVITEAPKEIAPGILLLVAPARARTFTLVTESDVIRAIADPKPLVGTDYQVVTFALPTDTKAATPSDIIWTDATGAFDQAGKALPSVVNPTTGEVLVLDTQRRLIMSQRPDGGSGSDYPAGSTPWTGDNFDTRSSSIQFLSATLVIPTQGLTAKDVTVRWNNGISTNATTLGKPGSEWTFLHTERTASPKVETGEVYPTDVEWTDPSGTRHGEPVKR
;
A
#
# COMPACT_ATOMS: atom_id res chain seq x y z
N MET A 1 -12.32 -34.92 -33.13
CA MET A 1 -12.73 -35.11 -31.73
C MET A 1 -14.08 -35.77 -31.78
N SER A 2 -14.17 -37.00 -31.28
CA SER A 2 -15.40 -37.80 -31.33
C SER A 2 -16.29 -37.48 -30.13
N ASP A 3 -17.61 -37.58 -30.31
CA ASP A 3 -18.64 -37.28 -29.29
C ASP A 3 -18.41 -37.96 -27.92
N HIS A 4 -17.65 -39.07 -27.88
CA HIS A 4 -17.25 -39.72 -26.63
C HIS A 4 -16.32 -38.91 -25.71
N GLU A 5 -15.54 -37.96 -26.24
CA GLU A 5 -14.68 -37.11 -25.38
C GLU A 5 -15.47 -36.03 -24.63
N TYR A 6 -16.66 -35.65 -25.12
CA TYR A 6 -17.52 -34.68 -24.45
C TYR A 6 -18.30 -35.29 -23.28
N ASP A 7 -18.73 -36.55 -23.40
CA ASP A 7 -19.46 -37.25 -22.34
C ASP A 7 -18.58 -37.53 -21.11
N ASP A 8 -17.32 -37.94 -21.30
CA ASP A 8 -16.40 -38.22 -20.18
C ASP A 8 -16.05 -36.97 -19.36
N ILE A 9 -15.97 -35.80 -20.00
CA ILE A 9 -15.73 -34.52 -19.30
C ILE A 9 -16.99 -34.06 -18.57
N HIS A 10 -18.17 -34.28 -19.16
CA HIS A 10 -19.44 -33.91 -18.53
C HIS A 10 -19.74 -34.80 -17.31
N ASP A 11 -19.39 -36.08 -17.35
CA ASP A 11 -19.54 -37.01 -16.21
C ASP A 11 -18.53 -36.72 -15.09
N LEU A 12 -17.34 -36.21 -15.41
CA LEU A 12 -16.35 -35.76 -14.41
C LEU A 12 -16.77 -34.46 -13.69
N LEU A 13 -17.50 -33.57 -14.36
CA LEU A 13 -17.97 -32.30 -13.78
C LEU A 13 -19.24 -32.46 -12.92
N VAL A 14 -20.10 -33.44 -13.23
CA VAL A 14 -21.34 -33.69 -12.47
C VAL A 14 -21.10 -34.53 -11.21
N ARG A 15 -20.00 -35.29 -11.15
CA ARG A 15 -19.70 -36.22 -10.03
C ARG A 15 -18.70 -35.72 -9.00
N ALA A 16 -18.17 -34.50 -9.13
CA ALA A 16 -17.34 -33.92 -8.09
C ALA A 16 -18.21 -33.62 -6.86
N PRO A 17 -18.04 -34.32 -5.72
CA PRO A 17 -18.74 -33.94 -4.50
C PRO A 17 -18.29 -32.53 -4.13
N ALA A 18 -19.25 -31.65 -3.81
CA ALA A 18 -18.96 -30.29 -3.35
C ALA A 18 -17.87 -30.37 -2.27
N PRO A 19 -16.79 -29.58 -2.36
CA PRO A 19 -15.78 -29.57 -1.32
C PRO A 19 -16.46 -29.13 -0.03
N ASP A 20 -16.56 -30.06 0.91
CA ASP A 20 -17.05 -29.80 2.25
C ASP A 20 -16.01 -28.90 2.93
N LEU A 21 -16.16 -27.60 2.76
CA LEU A 21 -15.39 -26.57 3.46
C LEU A 21 -15.89 -26.48 4.90
N THR A 22 -15.83 -27.59 5.63
CA THR A 22 -15.90 -27.56 7.08
C THR A 22 -14.60 -26.96 7.58
N TYR A 23 -14.64 -25.66 7.82
CA TYR A 23 -13.62 -24.93 8.54
C TYR A 23 -13.50 -25.55 9.95
N ASP A 24 -12.49 -26.40 10.16
CA ASP A 24 -12.20 -27.00 11.46
C ASP A 24 -11.62 -25.94 12.40
N LEU A 25 -12.53 -25.13 12.94
CA LEU A 25 -12.27 -24.11 13.94
C LEU A 25 -11.50 -24.70 15.13
N SER A 26 -11.73 -25.96 15.47
CA SER A 26 -11.01 -26.69 16.53
C SER A 26 -9.54 -26.88 16.19
N ALA A 27 -9.19 -27.26 14.96
CA ALA A 27 -7.80 -27.36 14.49
C ALA A 27 -7.11 -25.99 14.43
N THR A 28 -7.82 -24.95 13.98
CA THR A 28 -7.29 -23.57 13.97
C THR A 28 -7.07 -23.03 15.38
N LEU A 29 -8.01 -23.28 16.30
CA LEU A 29 -7.88 -22.91 17.71
C LEU A 29 -6.81 -23.74 18.44
N ALA A 30 -6.61 -25.01 18.10
CA ALA A 30 -5.54 -25.83 18.65
C ALA A 30 -4.15 -25.32 18.20
N THR A 31 -4.03 -24.92 16.94
CA THR A 31 -2.83 -24.31 16.38
C THR A 31 -2.55 -22.95 17.04
N GLY A 32 -3.58 -22.12 17.21
CA GLY A 32 -3.50 -20.85 17.95
C GLY A 32 -3.13 -21.02 19.43
N ARG A 33 -3.62 -22.08 20.09
CA ARG A 33 -3.27 -22.40 21.49
C ARG A 33 -1.83 -22.90 21.63
N ARG A 34 -1.29 -23.65 20.67
CA ARG A 34 0.14 -24.06 20.63
C ARG A 34 1.07 -22.85 20.50
N VAL A 35 0.74 -21.92 19.61
CA VAL A 35 1.51 -20.67 19.41
C VAL A 35 1.46 -19.78 20.66
N ARG A 36 0.29 -19.68 21.33
CA ARG A 36 0.15 -18.93 22.60
C ARG A 36 0.87 -19.62 23.77
N ARG A 37 0.91 -20.96 23.84
CA ARG A 37 1.69 -21.69 24.88
C ARG A 37 3.19 -21.45 24.72
N ARG A 38 3.73 -21.37 23.49
CA ARG A 38 5.13 -20.99 23.25
C ARG A 38 5.43 -19.54 23.68
N ARG A 39 4.49 -18.61 23.44
CA ARG A 39 4.62 -17.22 23.94
C ARG A 39 4.61 -17.11 25.47
N ARG A 40 3.85 -17.95 26.19
CA ARG A 40 3.87 -17.95 27.66
C ARG A 40 5.16 -18.53 28.25
N LEU A 41 5.80 -19.48 27.58
CA LEU A 41 7.13 -19.96 28.01
C LEU A 41 8.24 -18.93 27.79
N ALA A 42 8.10 -18.03 26.80
CA ALA A 42 9.01 -16.90 26.61
C ALA A 42 8.71 -15.70 27.54
N ALA A 43 7.48 -15.55 28.03
CA ALA A 43 7.06 -14.43 28.88
C ALA A 43 7.20 -14.70 30.40
N VAL A 44 7.33 -15.95 30.85
CA VAL A 44 7.47 -16.30 32.28
C VAL A 44 8.93 -16.25 32.77
N SER A 45 9.92 -16.17 31.87
CA SER A 45 11.34 -16.00 32.25
C SER A 45 11.78 -14.52 32.37
N GLY A 46 10.87 -13.56 32.22
CA GLY A 46 11.18 -12.14 32.18
C GLY A 46 10.35 -11.32 33.17
N GLY A 47 10.59 -11.48 34.47
CA GLY A 47 10.01 -10.59 35.47
C GLY A 47 10.19 -11.04 36.92
N VAL A 48 11.26 -10.57 37.58
CA VAL A 48 11.23 -9.70 38.79
C VAL A 48 12.63 -9.62 39.46
N ALA A 49 13.08 -8.37 39.69
CA ALA A 49 14.12 -7.87 40.62
C ALA A 49 15.60 -8.22 40.31
N ALA A 50 16.63 -7.37 40.43
CA ALA A 50 16.79 -6.02 40.99
C ALA A 50 18.06 -5.36 40.41
N LEU A 51 18.16 -4.04 40.59
CA LEU A 51 19.35 -3.20 40.42
C LEU A 51 20.63 -3.79 41.06
N ALA A 52 21.70 -3.92 40.28
CA ALA A 52 23.08 -3.81 40.76
C ALA A 52 24.03 -3.54 39.58
N ALA A 53 24.66 -2.36 39.60
CA ALA A 53 25.84 -2.08 38.79
C ALA A 53 27.01 -2.94 39.29
N VAL A 54 27.55 -3.82 38.43
CA VAL A 54 28.89 -4.38 38.61
C VAL A 54 29.52 -4.52 37.22
N ALA A 55 30.63 -3.80 37.02
CA ALA A 55 31.56 -4.04 35.92
C ALA A 55 32.25 -5.39 36.14
N ILE A 56 32.14 -6.31 35.19
CA ILE A 56 33.03 -7.47 35.10
C ILE A 56 33.56 -7.54 33.67
N ALA A 57 34.84 -7.26 33.55
CA ALA A 57 35.63 -7.57 32.38
C ALA A 57 35.75 -9.09 32.23
N PHE A 58 35.45 -9.59 31.03
CA PHE A 58 36.04 -10.82 30.53
C PHE A 58 36.62 -10.56 29.15
N GLY A 59 37.91 -10.23 29.14
CA GLY A 59 38.77 -10.59 28.03
C GLY A 59 39.27 -12.02 28.27
N ALA A 60 39.09 -12.87 27.26
CA ALA A 60 39.90 -14.03 26.89
C ALA A 60 38.99 -15.13 26.29
N PHE A 61 38.97 -15.25 24.97
CA PHE A 61 39.51 -16.40 24.22
C PHE A 61 39.05 -16.32 22.76
N GLY A 62 40.01 -16.07 21.86
CA GLY A 62 39.88 -16.27 20.41
C GLY A 62 39.88 -14.99 19.57
N PRO A 63 40.58 -14.94 18.41
CA PRO A 63 40.44 -13.84 17.47
C PRO A 63 38.97 -13.77 17.03
N LEU A 64 38.36 -12.59 17.15
CA LEU A 64 37.01 -12.29 16.70
C LEU A 64 36.82 -12.83 15.26
N PRO A 65 35.97 -13.84 15.02
CA PRO A 65 35.55 -14.11 13.65
C PRO A 65 34.81 -12.87 13.16
N GLY A 66 35.13 -12.43 11.94
CA GLY A 66 34.84 -11.10 11.41
C GLY A 66 33.44 -10.55 11.72
N GLY A 67 33.35 -9.22 11.88
CA GLY A 67 32.21 -8.43 12.36
C GLY A 67 30.92 -8.45 11.52
N ASN A 68 30.54 -9.62 10.99
CA ASN A 68 29.35 -9.88 10.18
C ASN A 68 28.39 -10.87 10.85
N THR A 69 28.76 -11.52 11.95
CA THR A 69 27.90 -12.47 12.66
C THR A 69 27.62 -12.04 14.09
N GLN A 70 26.34 -11.98 14.46
CA GLN A 70 25.87 -11.62 15.79
C GLN A 70 24.85 -12.67 16.29
N PRO A 71 24.75 -12.90 17.61
CA PRO A 71 23.70 -13.75 18.18
C PRO A 71 22.31 -13.17 17.84
N ALA A 72 21.31 -14.03 17.64
CA ALA A 72 19.95 -13.58 17.41
C ALA A 72 19.38 -12.83 18.63
N GLY A 73 19.13 -11.54 18.47
CA GLY A 73 18.55 -10.67 19.48
C GLY A 73 18.85 -9.20 19.16
N PRO A 74 18.09 -8.24 19.71
CA PRO A 74 18.42 -6.82 19.56
C PRO A 74 19.80 -6.57 20.17
N GLY A 75 20.66 -5.88 19.42
CA GLY A 75 21.87 -5.29 19.96
C GLY A 75 21.53 -4.28 21.07
N THR A 76 22.45 -4.08 22.01
CA THR A 76 22.26 -3.09 23.08
C THR A 76 21.99 -1.71 22.48
N GLY A 77 20.77 -1.19 22.68
CA GLY A 77 20.36 0.11 22.14
C GLY A 77 19.88 0.12 20.68
N SER A 78 19.65 -1.04 20.06
CA SER A 78 18.98 -1.14 18.75
C SER A 78 17.55 -1.68 18.88
N SER A 79 16.67 -1.21 17.99
CA SER A 79 15.35 -1.84 17.80
C SER A 79 15.42 -2.81 16.64
N SER A 80 14.75 -3.96 16.77
CA SER A 80 14.84 -5.05 15.80
C SER A 80 13.46 -5.64 15.51
N THR A 81 13.21 -5.98 14.26
CA THR A 81 12.05 -6.77 13.84
C THR A 81 12.45 -7.88 12.89
N GLU A 82 11.71 -8.97 12.89
CA GLU A 82 11.89 -10.12 12.00
C GLU A 82 10.82 -10.10 10.91
N ILE A 83 11.20 -10.47 9.69
CA ILE A 83 10.36 -10.42 8.48
C ILE A 83 10.47 -11.74 7.70
N LEU A 84 9.53 -11.95 6.77
CA LEU A 84 9.51 -13.10 5.84
C LEU A 84 9.68 -14.45 6.58
N ASP A 85 8.80 -14.71 7.55
CA ASP A 85 8.80 -15.92 8.38
C ASP A 85 10.10 -16.13 9.16
N TYR A 86 10.62 -15.06 9.76
CA TYR A 86 11.81 -15.09 10.62
C TYR A 86 13.12 -15.41 9.89
N ARG A 87 13.12 -15.42 8.55
CA ARG A 87 14.33 -15.65 7.74
C ARG A 87 15.26 -14.44 7.67
N TYR A 88 14.73 -13.26 7.97
CA TYR A 88 15.49 -12.02 7.95
C TYR A 88 15.16 -11.17 9.18
N ALA A 89 16.13 -10.39 9.62
CA ALA A 89 15.97 -9.41 10.67
C ALA A 89 16.43 -8.04 10.17
N VAL A 90 15.69 -7.01 10.55
CA VAL A 90 16.07 -5.61 10.31
C VAL A 90 16.31 -4.97 11.67
N GLU A 91 17.42 -4.26 11.78
CA GLU A 91 17.78 -3.49 12.95
C GLU A 91 17.96 -2.03 12.61
N ILE A 92 17.55 -1.17 13.53
CA ILE A 92 17.82 0.25 13.49
C ILE A 92 18.77 0.58 14.64
N GLY A 93 19.95 1.07 14.27
CA GLY A 93 20.94 1.53 15.23
C GLY A 93 20.47 2.82 15.91
N PRO A 94 21.01 3.16 17.09
CA PRO A 94 20.66 4.38 17.79
C PRO A 94 20.95 5.60 16.91
N SER A 95 19.91 6.38 16.60
CA SER A 95 20.01 7.69 15.98
C SER A 95 19.43 8.75 16.92
N GLY A 96 20.09 9.91 17.00
CA GLY A 96 19.51 11.06 17.68
C GLY A 96 18.29 11.58 16.91
N ALA A 97 17.35 12.22 17.61
CA ALA A 97 16.17 12.82 17.00
C ALA A 97 16.54 13.69 15.79
N GLY A 98 15.82 13.51 14.67
CA GLY A 98 16.06 14.25 13.42
C GLY A 98 17.31 13.85 12.62
N ARG A 99 18.09 12.87 13.08
CA ARG A 99 19.25 12.35 12.32
C ARG A 99 18.86 11.14 11.48
N PRO A 100 19.53 10.89 10.34
CA PRO A 100 19.36 9.66 9.59
C PRO A 100 19.62 8.45 10.49
N ALA A 101 18.69 7.48 10.46
CA ALA A 101 18.83 6.23 11.16
C ALA A 101 19.66 5.25 10.36
N ILE A 102 20.48 4.45 11.04
CA ILE A 102 21.30 3.43 10.39
C ILE A 102 20.51 2.13 10.40
N ILE A 103 20.16 1.65 9.22
CA ILE A 103 19.45 0.39 9.00
C ILE A 103 20.48 -0.69 8.71
N THR A 104 20.35 -1.83 9.36
CA THR A 104 21.14 -3.03 9.07
C THR A 104 20.20 -4.20 8.87
N VAL A 105 20.40 -4.96 7.80
CA VAL A 105 19.62 -6.16 7.50
C VAL A 105 20.50 -7.39 7.65
N PHE A 106 19.90 -8.44 8.21
CA PHE A 106 20.55 -9.71 8.45
C PHE A 106 19.71 -10.85 7.85
N SER A 107 20.38 -11.87 7.31
CA SER A 107 19.76 -13.20 7.23
C SER A 107 19.80 -13.85 8.60
N VAL A 108 18.79 -14.64 8.91
CA VAL A 108 18.68 -15.42 10.14
C VAL A 108 18.72 -16.88 9.77
N ASP A 109 19.77 -17.58 10.20
CA ASP A 109 19.91 -19.02 10.02
C ASP A 109 20.37 -19.67 11.32
N ALA A 110 19.67 -20.73 11.74
CA ALA A 110 19.94 -21.47 12.97
C ALA A 110 20.19 -20.59 14.22
N GLY A 111 19.45 -19.47 14.35
CA GLY A 111 19.60 -18.51 15.45
C GLY A 111 20.83 -17.61 15.38
N LYS A 112 21.50 -17.55 14.22
CA LYS A 112 22.61 -16.63 13.93
C LYS A 112 22.17 -15.58 12.93
N ARG A 113 22.53 -14.32 13.18
CA ARG A 113 22.32 -13.21 12.26
C ARG A 113 23.57 -12.97 11.44
N THR A 114 23.47 -13.01 10.11
CA THR A 114 24.55 -12.67 9.19
C THR A 114 24.19 -11.40 8.43
N ARG A 115 25.01 -10.35 8.55
CA ARG A 115 24.72 -9.06 7.93
C ARG A 115 24.71 -9.19 6.40
N ILE A 116 23.60 -8.79 5.77
CA ILE A 116 23.42 -8.71 4.32
C ILE A 116 23.83 -7.31 3.84
N ASP A 117 23.26 -6.28 4.46
CA ASP A 117 23.47 -4.91 4.02
C ASP A 117 23.28 -3.88 5.14
N ARG A 118 23.71 -2.65 4.88
CA ARG A 118 23.60 -1.51 5.80
C ARG A 118 23.48 -0.20 5.04
N TRP A 119 22.47 0.61 5.39
CA TRP A 119 22.23 1.92 4.78
C TRP A 119 21.63 2.91 5.78
N THR A 120 21.33 4.13 5.31
CA THR A 120 20.74 5.19 6.14
C THR A 120 19.34 5.55 5.67
N ALA A 121 18.39 5.68 6.60
CA ALA A 121 17.03 6.15 6.33
C ALA A 121 16.80 7.53 6.97
N LYS A 122 16.25 8.49 6.21
CA LYS A 122 15.89 9.81 6.73
C LYS A 122 14.52 9.77 7.42
N PRO A 123 14.29 10.54 8.49
CA PRO A 123 12.96 10.67 9.08
C PRO A 123 11.95 11.21 8.05
N GLY A 124 10.74 10.65 8.04
CA GLY A 124 9.66 11.10 7.16
C GLY A 124 9.77 10.68 5.69
N VAL A 125 10.79 9.89 5.33
CA VAL A 125 11.09 9.46 3.96
C VAL A 125 11.01 7.94 3.88
N ILE A 126 10.50 7.41 2.75
CA ILE A 126 10.62 5.99 2.44
C ILE A 126 11.98 5.72 1.82
N THR A 127 12.75 4.81 2.41
CA THR A 127 14.08 4.44 1.92
C THR A 127 14.10 2.96 1.57
N GLU A 128 14.49 2.65 0.33
CA GLU A 128 14.63 1.29 -0.15
C GLU A 128 15.94 0.66 0.32
N ALA A 129 15.95 -0.66 0.51
CA ALA A 129 17.19 -1.40 0.70
C ALA A 129 18.03 -1.32 -0.60
N PRO A 130 19.34 -1.02 -0.51
CA PRO A 130 20.20 -0.94 -1.70
C PRO A 130 20.35 -2.26 -2.45
N LYS A 131 20.04 -3.37 -1.78
CA LYS A 131 20.12 -4.72 -2.34
C LYS A 131 18.83 -5.47 -2.08
N GLU A 132 18.42 -6.23 -3.08
CA GLU A 132 17.38 -7.23 -2.95
C GLU A 132 17.80 -8.29 -1.92
N ILE A 133 16.93 -8.55 -0.95
CA ILE A 133 17.19 -9.50 0.14
C ILE A 133 16.72 -10.93 -0.18
N ALA A 134 15.74 -11.04 -1.07
CA ALA A 134 15.14 -12.27 -1.57
C ALA A 134 14.52 -12.00 -2.95
N PRO A 135 14.56 -12.97 -3.89
CA PRO A 135 13.98 -12.80 -5.21
C PRO A 135 12.51 -12.34 -5.17
N GLY A 136 12.22 -11.27 -5.89
CA GLY A 136 10.88 -10.66 -5.97
C GLY A 136 10.44 -9.91 -4.72
N ILE A 137 11.34 -9.66 -3.76
CA ILE A 137 11.02 -8.93 -2.52
C ILE A 137 11.73 -7.59 -2.48
N LEU A 138 10.95 -6.52 -2.54
CA LEU A 138 11.42 -5.17 -2.25
C LEU A 138 11.30 -4.92 -0.74
N LEU A 139 12.40 -4.53 -0.10
CA LEU A 139 12.46 -4.17 1.31
C LEU A 139 12.59 -2.66 1.45
N LEU A 140 11.71 -2.06 2.25
CA LEU A 140 11.72 -0.64 2.56
C LEU A 140 11.77 -0.39 4.06
N VAL A 141 12.25 0.81 4.41
CA VAL A 141 12.00 1.43 5.71
C VAL A 141 11.16 2.68 5.48
N ALA A 142 10.05 2.77 6.20
CA ALA A 142 9.07 3.83 6.09
C ALA A 142 8.85 4.51 7.46
N PRO A 143 8.25 5.72 7.49
CA PRO A 143 7.79 6.33 8.73
C PRO A 143 6.80 5.43 9.46
N ALA A 144 6.89 5.30 10.78
CA ALA A 144 5.98 4.46 11.58
C ALA A 144 4.49 4.85 11.47
N ARG A 145 4.22 6.10 11.09
CA ARG A 145 2.85 6.62 10.88
C ARG A 145 2.24 6.22 9.53
N ALA A 146 3.05 5.79 8.56
CA ALA A 146 2.56 5.39 7.25
C ALA A 146 1.64 4.17 7.36
N ARG A 147 0.54 4.17 6.60
CA ARG A 147 -0.55 3.19 6.70
C ARG A 147 -0.72 2.39 5.42
N THR A 148 -0.86 3.08 4.30
CA THR A 148 -0.98 2.48 2.98
C THR A 148 0.26 2.78 2.17
N PHE A 149 0.54 1.92 1.21
CA PHE A 149 1.66 2.06 0.31
C PHE A 149 1.25 1.61 -1.09
N THR A 150 1.67 2.38 -2.08
CA THR A 150 1.41 2.13 -3.47
C THR A 150 2.72 2.29 -4.24
N LEU A 151 3.14 1.24 -4.93
CA LEU A 151 4.29 1.31 -5.82
C LEU A 151 3.84 1.91 -7.15
N VAL A 152 4.48 2.99 -7.56
CA VAL A 152 4.28 3.60 -8.87
C VAL A 152 5.45 3.14 -9.75
N THR A 153 5.14 2.63 -10.93
CA THR A 153 6.14 2.25 -11.93
C THR A 153 5.97 3.10 -13.18
N GLU A 154 6.85 2.96 -14.17
CA GLU A 154 6.72 3.70 -15.43
C GLU A 154 5.44 3.33 -16.20
N SER A 155 4.99 2.08 -16.07
CA SER A 155 3.89 1.53 -16.88
C SER A 155 2.60 1.29 -16.10
N ASP A 156 2.67 1.21 -14.77
CA ASP A 156 1.51 0.82 -13.96
C ASP A 156 1.64 1.26 -12.49
N VAL A 157 0.52 1.25 -11.80
CA VAL A 157 0.43 1.35 -10.35
C VAL A 157 0.36 -0.06 -9.78
N ILE A 158 1.49 -0.57 -9.29
CA ILE A 158 1.54 -1.91 -8.75
C ILE A 158 0.98 -1.92 -7.34
N ARG A 159 -0.10 -2.68 -7.19
CA ARG A 159 -0.61 -3.11 -5.88
C ARG A 159 0.33 -4.16 -5.34
N ALA A 160 1.20 -3.76 -4.44
CA ALA A 160 2.05 -4.72 -3.78
C ALA A 160 1.54 -4.96 -2.35
N ILE A 161 1.42 -6.24 -1.98
CA ILE A 161 1.02 -6.65 -0.64
C ILE A 161 2.13 -6.21 0.30
N ALA A 162 1.89 -5.12 1.00
CA ALA A 162 2.78 -4.59 2.02
C ALA A 162 2.57 -5.38 3.32
N ASP A 163 3.67 -5.84 3.93
CA ASP A 163 3.65 -6.34 5.32
C ASP A 163 4.40 -5.35 6.23
N PRO A 164 3.74 -4.29 6.72
CA PRO A 164 4.36 -3.34 7.63
C PRO A 164 4.63 -3.97 9.01
N LYS A 165 5.89 -3.91 9.45
CA LYS A 165 6.34 -4.33 10.77
C LYS A 165 6.96 -3.14 11.52
N PRO A 166 6.38 -2.69 12.64
CA PRO A 166 6.92 -1.57 13.40
C PRO A 166 8.28 -1.92 14.01
N LEU A 167 9.23 -0.99 13.97
CA LEU A 167 10.46 -1.05 14.75
C LEU A 167 10.18 -0.39 16.11
N VAL A 168 9.78 -1.21 17.08
CA VAL A 168 9.28 -0.75 18.39
C VAL A 168 10.23 0.25 19.04
N GLY A 169 9.68 1.36 19.52
CA GLY A 169 10.45 2.44 20.16
C GLY A 169 11.15 3.38 19.19
N THR A 170 10.82 3.32 17.89
CA THR A 170 11.35 4.23 16.86
C THR A 170 10.23 4.83 16.00
N ASP A 171 10.56 5.87 15.24
CA ASP A 171 9.66 6.49 14.25
C ASP A 171 9.65 5.76 12.89
N TYR A 172 10.07 4.50 12.87
CA TYR A 172 10.22 3.71 11.66
C TYR A 172 9.44 2.39 11.71
N GLN A 173 9.11 1.90 10.52
CA GLN A 173 8.64 0.56 10.28
C GLN A 173 9.33 -0.02 9.06
N VAL A 174 9.41 -1.34 9.02
CA VAL A 174 9.90 -2.10 7.88
C VAL A 174 8.71 -2.50 7.04
N VAL A 175 8.81 -2.36 5.72
CA VAL A 175 7.75 -2.77 4.80
C VAL A 175 8.36 -3.65 3.74
N THR A 176 7.80 -4.85 3.56
CA THR A 176 8.17 -5.73 2.45
C THR A 176 7.07 -5.77 1.42
N PHE A 177 7.45 -5.72 0.15
CA PHE A 177 6.55 -5.89 -0.99
C PHE A 177 6.93 -7.14 -1.77
N ALA A 178 5.94 -8.00 -1.99
CA ALA A 178 6.07 -9.07 -2.97
C ALA A 178 5.74 -8.53 -4.36
N LEU A 179 6.71 -8.55 -5.26
CA LEU A 179 6.54 -8.19 -6.66
C LEU A 179 6.00 -9.39 -7.45
N PRO A 180 5.10 -9.19 -8.41
CA PRO A 180 4.66 -10.25 -9.32
C PRO A 180 5.83 -10.93 -10.04
N THR A 181 5.81 -12.26 -10.14
CA THR A 181 6.92 -13.07 -10.70
C THR A 181 7.22 -12.82 -12.17
N ASP A 182 6.31 -12.18 -12.90
CA ASP A 182 6.37 -11.83 -14.31
C ASP A 182 6.72 -10.34 -14.56
N THR A 183 6.64 -9.49 -13.54
CA THR A 183 7.26 -8.17 -13.61
C THR A 183 8.77 -8.35 -13.53
N LYS A 184 9.47 -8.31 -14.68
CA LYS A 184 10.90 -7.98 -14.71
C LYS A 184 11.06 -6.72 -13.87
N ALA A 185 11.61 -6.87 -12.66
CA ALA A 185 11.92 -5.82 -11.68
C ALA A 185 11.42 -4.45 -12.16
N ALA A 186 10.11 -4.20 -12.04
CA ALA A 186 9.58 -2.89 -12.39
C ALA A 186 10.13 -1.99 -11.30
N THR A 187 11.29 -1.38 -11.56
CA THR A 187 11.95 -0.49 -10.61
C THR A 187 10.92 0.58 -10.27
N PRO A 188 10.49 0.68 -9.00
CA PRO A 188 9.53 1.70 -8.61
C PRO A 188 10.09 3.06 -9.03
N SER A 189 9.29 3.85 -9.74
CA SER A 189 9.60 5.25 -10.04
C SER A 189 9.18 6.17 -8.89
N ASP A 190 8.28 5.69 -8.02
CA ASP A 190 7.92 6.29 -6.74
C ASP A 190 7.22 5.29 -5.83
N ILE A 191 7.08 5.68 -4.57
CA ILE A 191 6.29 4.98 -3.55
C ILE A 191 5.43 6.01 -2.85
N ILE A 192 4.14 6.01 -3.17
CA ILE A 192 3.17 6.90 -2.54
C ILE A 192 2.62 6.21 -1.30
N TRP A 193 2.65 6.92 -0.17
CA TRP A 193 2.15 6.42 1.10
C TRP A 193 1.19 7.41 1.74
N THR A 194 0.29 6.90 2.59
CA THR A 194 -0.67 7.75 3.31
C THR A 194 -0.55 7.57 4.81
N ASP A 195 -1.04 8.57 5.55
CA ASP A 195 -1.32 8.46 6.97
C ASP A 195 -2.64 9.18 7.30
N ALA A 196 -2.88 9.48 8.59
CA ALA A 196 -4.09 10.18 9.02
C ALA A 196 -4.17 11.65 8.54
N THR A 197 -3.08 12.22 8.04
CA THR A 197 -2.96 13.63 7.63
C THR A 197 -3.02 13.82 6.11
N GLY A 198 -2.81 12.77 5.32
CA GLY A 198 -2.91 12.82 3.86
C GLY A 198 -1.98 11.83 3.18
N ALA A 199 -1.63 12.14 1.94
CA ALA A 199 -0.73 11.38 1.09
C ALA A 199 0.61 12.08 0.88
N PHE A 200 1.66 11.29 0.67
CA PHE A 200 3.03 11.76 0.51
C PHE A 200 3.75 10.91 -0.55
N ASP A 201 4.68 11.52 -1.27
CA ASP A 201 5.60 10.79 -2.14
C ASP A 201 6.71 10.06 -1.34
N GLN A 202 7.57 9.31 -2.03
CA GLN A 202 8.67 8.57 -1.39
C GLN A 202 9.62 9.50 -0.62
N ALA A 203 9.80 10.74 -1.11
CA ALA A 203 10.62 11.77 -0.48
C ALA A 203 9.95 12.43 0.74
N GLY A 204 8.70 12.08 1.06
CA GLY A 204 7.93 12.62 2.18
C GLY A 204 7.28 13.97 1.89
N LYS A 205 7.25 14.42 0.64
CA LYS A 205 6.55 15.64 0.23
C LYS A 205 5.05 15.36 0.15
N ALA A 206 4.26 16.26 0.73
CA ALA A 206 2.81 16.15 0.71
C ALA A 206 2.26 16.25 -0.72
N LEU A 207 1.31 15.37 -1.03
CA LEU A 207 0.54 15.37 -2.27
C LEU A 207 -0.88 15.87 -1.98
N PRO A 208 -1.50 16.65 -2.89
CA PRO A 208 -2.92 17.00 -2.78
C PRO A 208 -3.77 15.74 -2.58
N SER A 209 -4.45 15.69 -1.44
CA SER A 209 -5.21 14.49 -1.04
C SER A 209 -6.37 14.81 -0.11
N VAL A 210 -7.44 14.02 -0.20
CA VAL A 210 -8.61 14.12 0.69
C VAL A 210 -9.04 12.74 1.14
N VAL A 211 -9.55 12.66 2.37
CA VAL A 211 -10.23 11.44 2.83
C VAL A 211 -11.67 11.52 2.35
N ASN A 212 -12.11 10.54 1.55
CA ASN A 212 -13.50 10.38 1.19
C ASN A 212 -14.30 10.10 2.49
N PRO A 213 -15.22 10.98 2.90
CA PRO A 213 -15.90 10.86 4.19
C PRO A 213 -16.85 9.66 4.25
N THR A 214 -17.28 9.15 3.10
CA THR A 214 -18.22 8.02 3.01
C THR A 214 -17.49 6.69 3.09
N THR A 215 -16.35 6.56 2.41
CA THR A 215 -15.64 5.28 2.27
C THR A 215 -14.38 5.18 3.12
N GLY A 216 -13.87 6.30 3.63
CA GLY A 216 -12.61 6.37 4.37
C GLY A 216 -11.36 6.25 3.48
N GLU A 217 -11.54 6.22 2.16
CA GLU A 217 -10.46 6.12 1.18
C GLU A 217 -9.69 7.43 1.09
N VAL A 218 -8.37 7.36 0.91
CA VAL A 218 -7.53 8.53 0.67
C VAL A 218 -7.41 8.73 -0.83
N LEU A 219 -8.02 9.78 -1.34
CA LEU A 219 -7.90 10.21 -2.73
C LEU A 219 -6.66 11.07 -2.88
N VAL A 220 -5.88 10.83 -3.92
CA VAL A 220 -4.56 11.44 -4.13
C VAL A 220 -4.43 11.95 -5.55
N LEU A 221 -3.84 13.12 -5.72
CA LEU A 221 -3.42 13.67 -7.00
C LEU A 221 -1.91 13.93 -6.97
N ASP A 222 -1.17 13.28 -7.88
CA ASP A 222 0.21 13.63 -8.21
C ASP A 222 0.23 14.30 -9.58
N THR A 223 0.30 15.63 -9.57
CA THR A 223 0.31 16.44 -10.79
C THR A 223 1.60 16.32 -11.60
N GLN A 224 2.71 15.93 -10.97
CA GLN A 224 4.00 15.81 -11.63
C GLN A 224 4.02 14.55 -12.50
N ARG A 225 3.48 13.44 -11.98
CA ARG A 225 3.34 12.17 -12.73
C ARG A 225 2.07 12.11 -13.55
N ARG A 226 1.16 13.06 -13.37
CA ARG A 226 -0.20 13.04 -13.92
C ARG A 226 -0.93 11.76 -13.51
N LEU A 227 -0.96 11.52 -12.21
CA LEU A 227 -1.54 10.34 -11.60
C LEU A 227 -2.64 10.77 -10.62
N ILE A 228 -3.79 10.12 -10.70
CA ILE A 228 -4.84 10.20 -9.68
C ILE A 228 -5.07 8.81 -9.11
N MET A 229 -5.29 8.72 -7.81
CA MET A 229 -5.49 7.45 -7.11
C MET A 229 -6.56 7.54 -6.05
N SER A 230 -7.18 6.40 -5.77
CA SER A 230 -7.87 6.12 -4.52
C SER A 230 -7.10 5.05 -3.75
N GLN A 231 -6.76 5.32 -2.49
CA GLN A 231 -6.07 4.39 -1.61
C GLN A 231 -6.96 3.96 -0.44
N ARG A 232 -7.04 2.64 -0.25
CA ARG A 232 -7.70 1.95 0.85
C ARG A 232 -6.65 1.14 1.65
N PRO A 233 -6.93 0.79 2.91
CA PRO A 233 -6.05 -0.10 3.68
C PRO A 233 -5.79 -1.46 3.03
N ASP A 234 -6.76 -1.97 2.26
CA ASP A 234 -6.75 -3.29 1.63
C ASP A 234 -6.55 -3.25 0.11
N GLY A 235 -6.34 -2.08 -0.48
CA GLY A 235 -6.14 -1.94 -1.92
C GLY A 235 -6.24 -0.50 -2.40
N GLY A 236 -6.08 -0.27 -3.70
CA GLY A 236 -6.26 1.05 -4.27
C GLY A 236 -6.44 1.00 -5.78
N SER A 237 -7.03 2.03 -6.36
CA SER A 237 -7.08 2.25 -7.81
C SER A 237 -6.22 3.45 -8.16
N GLY A 238 -5.68 3.46 -9.36
CA GLY A 238 -4.93 4.57 -9.90
C GLY A 238 -5.05 4.61 -11.41
N SER A 239 -5.01 5.80 -11.96
CA SER A 239 -4.98 6.03 -13.41
C SER A 239 -4.11 7.23 -13.71
N ASP A 240 -3.30 7.10 -14.75
CA ASP A 240 -2.68 8.26 -15.38
C ASP A 240 -3.74 9.09 -16.10
N TYR A 241 -3.43 10.36 -16.33
CA TYR A 241 -4.29 11.23 -17.13
C TYR A 241 -3.48 12.04 -18.15
N PRO A 242 -3.99 12.23 -19.37
CA PRO A 242 -3.26 12.94 -20.41
C PRO A 242 -3.22 14.45 -20.15
N ALA A 243 -2.28 15.15 -20.81
CA ALA A 243 -2.19 16.60 -20.73
C ALA A 243 -3.47 17.27 -21.25
N GLY A 244 -3.93 18.30 -20.54
CA GLY A 244 -5.18 19.01 -20.86
C GLY A 244 -6.43 18.13 -20.71
N SER A 245 -6.40 17.18 -19.77
CA SER A 245 -7.56 16.46 -19.26
C SER A 245 -7.73 16.75 -17.78
N THR A 246 -8.97 16.83 -17.33
CA THR A 246 -9.29 16.72 -15.90
C THR A 246 -8.83 15.34 -15.40
N PRO A 247 -8.04 15.27 -14.31
CA PRO A 247 -7.70 14.02 -13.63
C PRO A 247 -8.95 13.27 -13.18
N TRP A 248 -9.05 11.99 -13.48
CA TRP A 248 -10.14 11.15 -12.99
C TRP A 248 -9.75 9.68 -12.86
N THR A 249 -10.47 8.98 -11.98
CA THR A 249 -10.41 7.52 -11.84
C THR A 249 -11.81 6.95 -11.66
N GLY A 250 -12.04 5.73 -12.13
CA GLY A 250 -13.30 5.02 -11.97
C GLY A 250 -13.36 4.26 -10.67
N ASP A 251 -14.45 4.42 -9.92
CA ASP A 251 -14.59 3.81 -8.59
C ASP A 251 -15.44 2.54 -8.60
N ASN A 252 -16.40 2.45 -9.54
CA ASN A 252 -17.32 1.32 -9.67
C ASN A 252 -17.64 1.06 -11.15
N PHE A 253 -17.91 -0.19 -11.51
CA PHE A 253 -18.18 -0.63 -12.87
C PHE A 253 -19.41 -1.55 -12.96
N ASP A 254 -20.11 -1.50 -14.09
CA ASP A 254 -21.22 -2.40 -14.36
C ASP A 254 -20.70 -3.79 -14.75
N THR A 255 -20.71 -4.71 -13.79
CA THR A 255 -20.20 -6.08 -13.96
C THR A 255 -21.00 -6.93 -14.95
N ARG A 256 -22.15 -6.44 -15.43
CA ARG A 256 -22.97 -7.13 -16.43
C ARG A 256 -22.43 -6.95 -17.85
N SER A 257 -21.54 -5.96 -18.05
CA SER A 257 -20.97 -5.64 -19.36
C SER A 257 -19.65 -6.36 -19.61
N SER A 258 -19.43 -6.75 -20.87
CA SER A 258 -18.11 -7.18 -21.36
C SER A 258 -17.18 -6.00 -21.68
N SER A 259 -17.72 -4.78 -21.72
CA SER A 259 -16.97 -3.53 -21.92
C SER A 259 -16.87 -2.75 -20.62
N ILE A 260 -15.84 -1.90 -20.49
CA ILE A 260 -15.66 -1.09 -19.29
C ILE A 260 -16.76 -0.02 -19.23
N GLN A 261 -17.65 -0.14 -18.25
CA GLN A 261 -18.75 0.79 -18.03
C GLN A 261 -18.71 1.31 -16.61
N PHE A 262 -18.10 2.47 -16.41
CA PHE A 262 -18.02 3.09 -15.10
C PHE A 262 -19.41 3.52 -14.65
N LEU A 263 -19.76 3.23 -13.39
CA LEU A 263 -20.98 3.70 -12.72
C LEU A 263 -20.70 4.91 -11.83
N SER A 264 -19.47 5.05 -11.36
CA SER A 264 -19.04 6.20 -10.58
C SER A 264 -17.59 6.54 -10.88
N ALA A 265 -17.26 7.82 -10.68
CA ALA A 265 -15.93 8.34 -10.91
C ALA A 265 -15.58 9.40 -9.87
N THR A 266 -14.29 9.44 -9.53
CA THR A 266 -13.68 10.53 -8.79
C THR A 266 -12.91 11.42 -9.76
N LEU A 267 -13.11 12.73 -9.66
CA LEU A 267 -12.47 13.74 -10.51
C LEU A 267 -11.81 14.82 -9.67
N VAL A 268 -10.85 15.54 -10.25
CA VAL A 268 -10.22 16.70 -9.60
C VAL A 268 -10.22 17.90 -10.53
N ILE A 269 -10.84 19.00 -10.11
CA ILE A 269 -10.92 20.24 -10.91
C ILE A 269 -10.04 21.36 -10.33
N PRO A 270 -9.42 22.20 -11.18
CA PRO A 270 -8.64 23.35 -10.74
C PRO A 270 -9.55 24.51 -10.36
N THR A 271 -9.94 24.55 -9.10
CA THR A 271 -10.79 25.64 -8.57
C THR A 271 -10.03 26.90 -8.21
N GLN A 272 -8.70 26.87 -8.15
CA GLN A 272 -7.87 28.02 -7.74
C GLN A 272 -8.35 28.63 -6.41
N GLY A 273 -8.84 27.78 -5.50
CA GLY A 273 -9.26 28.15 -4.15
C GLY A 273 -10.71 28.61 -4.07
N LEU A 274 -11.38 28.75 -5.21
CA LEU A 274 -12.79 29.07 -5.28
C LEU A 274 -13.65 27.85 -4.92
N THR A 275 -14.91 28.09 -4.58
CA THR A 275 -15.88 27.02 -4.36
C THR A 275 -16.60 26.72 -5.65
N ALA A 276 -16.40 25.52 -6.20
CA ALA A 276 -17.21 25.00 -7.28
C ALA A 276 -18.64 24.71 -6.79
N LYS A 277 -19.63 25.15 -7.55
CA LYS A 277 -21.06 24.90 -7.37
C LYS A 277 -21.65 24.32 -8.65
N ASP A 278 -22.83 23.71 -8.55
CA ASP A 278 -23.59 23.20 -9.69
C ASP A 278 -22.76 22.30 -10.61
N VAL A 279 -21.94 21.46 -9.98
CA VAL A 279 -20.95 20.64 -10.67
C VAL A 279 -21.66 19.52 -11.42
N THR A 280 -21.48 19.48 -12.73
CA THR A 280 -22.11 18.52 -13.63
C THR A 280 -21.03 17.75 -14.38
N VAL A 281 -21.16 16.43 -14.46
CA VAL A 281 -20.28 15.56 -15.24
C VAL A 281 -21.08 14.98 -16.38
N ARG A 282 -20.58 15.13 -17.60
CA ARG A 282 -21.14 14.53 -18.82
C ARG A 282 -20.43 13.22 -19.11
N TRP A 283 -21.20 12.22 -19.53
CA TRP A 283 -20.72 10.90 -19.91
C TRP A 283 -20.81 10.74 -21.44
N ASN A 284 -19.98 9.87 -22.01
CA ASN A 284 -19.92 9.64 -23.45
C ASN A 284 -21.21 9.05 -24.07
N ASN A 285 -22.13 8.54 -23.24
CA ASN A 285 -23.45 8.08 -23.64
C ASN A 285 -24.53 9.19 -23.61
N GLY A 286 -24.15 10.44 -23.35
CA GLY A 286 -25.04 11.59 -23.32
C GLY A 286 -25.75 11.84 -21.99
N ILE A 287 -25.54 10.99 -20.97
CA ILE A 287 -26.05 11.22 -19.62
C ILE A 287 -25.24 12.32 -18.96
N SER A 288 -25.90 13.15 -18.15
CA SER A 288 -25.25 14.09 -17.24
C SER A 288 -25.64 13.78 -15.80
N THR A 289 -24.66 13.80 -14.90
CA THR A 289 -24.84 13.58 -13.47
C THR A 289 -24.32 14.76 -12.67
N ASN A 290 -24.94 15.01 -11.52
CA ASN A 290 -24.37 15.96 -10.57
C ASN A 290 -23.15 15.33 -9.90
N ALA A 291 -22.19 16.17 -9.52
CA ALA A 291 -21.06 15.76 -8.69
C ALA A 291 -21.14 16.39 -7.31
N THR A 292 -20.66 15.64 -6.32
CA THR A 292 -20.55 16.06 -4.93
C THR A 292 -19.10 16.41 -4.62
N THR A 293 -18.87 17.48 -3.87
CA THR A 293 -17.52 17.84 -3.41
C THR A 293 -17.10 16.93 -2.27
N LEU A 294 -15.98 16.25 -2.43
CA LEU A 294 -15.37 15.42 -1.39
C LEU A 294 -14.43 16.23 -0.49
N GLY A 295 -13.75 17.22 -1.06
CA GLY A 295 -12.86 18.10 -0.30
C GLY A 295 -11.97 18.97 -1.19
N LYS A 296 -11.19 19.83 -0.55
CA LYS A 296 -10.32 20.82 -1.21
C LYS A 296 -8.92 20.78 -0.58
N PRO A 297 -8.02 19.93 -1.09
CA PRO A 297 -6.65 19.93 -0.60
C PRO A 297 -5.93 21.18 -1.10
N GLY A 298 -5.51 22.01 -0.15
CA GLY A 298 -4.88 23.29 -0.46
C GLY A 298 -5.83 24.28 -1.11
N SER A 299 -5.29 25.19 -1.92
CA SER A 299 -6.02 26.28 -2.56
C SER A 299 -6.09 26.14 -4.08
N GLU A 300 -5.81 24.99 -4.65
CA GLU A 300 -5.78 24.82 -6.11
C GLU A 300 -6.88 23.87 -6.58
N TRP A 301 -7.05 22.76 -5.87
CA TRP A 301 -7.79 21.61 -6.36
C TRP A 301 -9.05 21.35 -5.53
N THR A 302 -10.10 20.88 -6.19
CA THR A 302 -11.30 20.34 -5.55
C THR A 302 -11.55 18.93 -6.04
N PHE A 303 -11.65 17.98 -5.12
CA PHE A 303 -11.99 16.59 -5.39
C PHE A 303 -13.51 16.44 -5.43
N LEU A 304 -13.98 15.70 -6.42
CA LEU A 304 -15.37 15.50 -6.74
C LEU A 304 -15.67 14.01 -6.86
N HIS A 305 -16.88 13.62 -6.50
CA HIS A 305 -17.42 12.30 -6.79
C HIS A 305 -18.71 12.44 -7.58
N THR A 306 -18.87 11.62 -8.61
CA THR A 306 -20.11 11.51 -9.36
C THR A 306 -20.51 10.05 -9.52
N GLU A 307 -21.81 9.81 -9.54
CA GLU A 307 -22.39 8.49 -9.67
C GLU A 307 -23.56 8.58 -10.65
N ARG A 308 -23.65 7.60 -11.56
CA ARG A 308 -24.79 7.39 -12.44
C ARG A 308 -25.52 6.12 -12.06
N THR A 309 -26.84 6.12 -12.21
CA THR A 309 -27.62 4.91 -12.09
C THR A 309 -27.32 3.97 -13.25
N ALA A 310 -27.13 2.69 -12.95
CA ALA A 310 -26.96 1.67 -13.98
C ALA A 310 -28.19 1.62 -14.89
N SER A 311 -27.97 1.62 -16.20
CA SER A 311 -29.07 1.48 -17.17
C SER A 311 -29.77 0.13 -16.98
N PRO A 312 -31.11 0.05 -17.16
CA PRO A 312 -31.83 -1.22 -17.16
C PRO A 312 -31.29 -2.21 -18.21
N LYS A 313 -30.71 -1.70 -19.30
CA LYS A 313 -30.04 -2.47 -20.35
C LYS A 313 -28.56 -2.12 -20.38
N VAL A 314 -27.71 -3.14 -20.47
CA VAL A 314 -26.27 -2.95 -20.66
C VAL A 314 -26.05 -2.14 -21.95
N GLU A 315 -25.27 -1.09 -21.85
CA GLU A 315 -24.99 -0.21 -23.00
C GLU A 315 -24.02 -0.87 -23.97
N THR A 316 -24.04 -0.47 -25.24
CA THR A 316 -23.06 -0.94 -26.20
C THR A 316 -21.77 -0.14 -26.06
N GLY A 317 -20.65 -0.84 -25.85
CA GLY A 317 -19.33 -0.21 -25.74
C GLY A 317 -19.01 0.29 -24.34
N GLU A 318 -18.02 1.18 -24.26
CA GLU A 318 -17.52 1.71 -23.00
C GLU A 318 -18.34 2.91 -22.54
N VAL A 319 -18.42 3.10 -21.22
CA VAL A 319 -19.07 4.28 -20.62
C VAL A 319 -18.12 4.94 -19.65
N TYR A 320 -17.81 6.21 -19.89
CA TYR A 320 -16.86 7.00 -19.09
C TYR A 320 -17.18 8.51 -19.15
N PRO A 321 -16.70 9.31 -18.17
CA PRO A 321 -16.86 10.76 -18.18
C PRO A 321 -16.12 11.42 -19.35
N THR A 322 -16.72 12.41 -20.00
CA THR A 322 -16.11 13.17 -21.11
C THR A 322 -15.87 14.63 -20.81
N ASP A 323 -16.65 15.22 -19.89
CA ASP A 323 -16.52 16.63 -19.53
C ASP A 323 -17.01 16.86 -18.10
N VAL A 324 -16.45 17.86 -17.45
CA VAL A 324 -16.93 18.37 -16.17
C VAL A 324 -17.13 19.88 -16.28
N GLU A 325 -18.24 20.35 -15.75
CA GLU A 325 -18.57 21.76 -15.68
C GLU A 325 -18.91 22.18 -14.25
N TRP A 326 -18.57 23.41 -13.89
CA TRP A 326 -18.92 23.97 -12.59
C TRP A 326 -19.11 25.48 -12.66
N THR A 327 -19.84 26.03 -11.70
CA THR A 327 -20.04 27.46 -11.52
C THR A 327 -19.18 27.94 -10.34
N ASP A 328 -18.42 29.03 -10.52
CA ASP A 328 -17.65 29.63 -9.43
C ASP A 328 -18.50 30.60 -8.57
N PRO A 329 -17.97 31.14 -7.45
CA PRO A 329 -18.72 32.06 -6.59
C PRO A 329 -19.17 33.37 -7.26
N SER A 330 -18.55 33.76 -8.37
CA SER A 330 -18.93 34.96 -9.14
C SER A 330 -20.06 34.68 -10.14
N GLY A 331 -20.44 33.41 -10.32
CA GLY A 331 -21.46 32.98 -11.27
C GLY A 331 -20.90 32.62 -12.65
N THR A 332 -19.58 32.63 -12.84
CA THR A 332 -18.96 32.21 -14.10
C THR A 332 -18.99 30.69 -14.21
N ARG A 333 -19.45 30.19 -15.36
CA ARG A 333 -19.43 28.77 -15.72
C ARG A 333 -18.08 28.42 -16.32
N HIS A 334 -17.48 27.35 -15.81
CA HIS A 334 -16.23 26.75 -16.27
C HIS A 334 -16.50 25.35 -16.78
N GLY A 335 -15.66 24.87 -17.69
CA GLY A 335 -15.76 23.53 -18.24
C GLY A 335 -14.39 22.99 -18.64
N GLU A 336 -14.14 21.72 -18.35
CA GLU A 336 -12.94 21.02 -18.73
C GLU A 336 -13.24 19.66 -19.36
N PRO A 337 -12.46 19.25 -20.38
CA PRO A 337 -12.58 17.94 -20.97
C PRO A 337 -12.01 16.87 -20.02
N VAL A 338 -12.70 15.74 -19.96
CA VAL A 338 -12.24 14.50 -19.34
C VAL A 338 -11.88 13.52 -20.44
N LYS A 339 -10.61 13.08 -20.46
CA LYS A 339 -10.08 12.15 -21.45
C LYS A 339 -9.65 10.88 -20.75
N ARG A 340 -9.75 9.78 -21.48
CA ARG A 340 -9.23 8.48 -21.08
C ARG A 340 -7.83 8.28 -21.65
#